data_AF-A0AAV3T073-F1
#
_entry.id   AF-A0AAV3T073-F1
#
_cell.length_a   1.000
_cell.length_b   1.000
_cell.length_c   1.000
_cell.angle_alpha   90.00
_cell.angle_beta   90.00
_cell.angle_gamma   90.00
#
_symmetry.space_group_name_H-M   'P 1'
#
loop_
_entity.id
_entity.type
_entity.pdbx_description
1 polymer ?
#
loop_
_entity_poly.entity_id
_entity_poly.type
_entity_poly.pdbx_seq_one_letter_code
_entity_poly.pdbx_strand_id
1 'polypeptide(L)'
;MPEVVPFEVSRVSRENWENGSRVADADASSLRGRWGTVGASWEVSVFVATRETVLLRVRTPVGRERFYETTQRDVQGVVTALDASSRWRRLD
;
A
#
# COMPACT_ATOMS: atom_id res chain seq x y z
N MET A 1 17.19 0.88 -5.98
CA MET A 1 15.73 0.59 -6.03
C MET A 1 15.03 1.92 -5.85
N PRO A 2 14.10 2.36 -6.71
CA PRO A 2 13.61 3.72 -6.57
C PRO A 2 12.84 3.81 -5.25
N GLU A 3 13.12 4.89 -4.52
CA GLU A 3 12.72 5.28 -3.17
C GLU A 3 11.19 5.56 -3.05
N VAL A 4 10.37 4.78 -3.75
CA VAL A 4 8.98 5.15 -4.06
C VAL A 4 7.95 4.53 -3.12
N VAL A 5 8.40 3.68 -2.19
CA VAL A 5 7.63 3.48 -0.97
C VAL A 5 8.24 4.46 0.03
N PRO A 6 7.54 5.54 0.45
CA PRO A 6 8.11 6.62 1.27
C PRO A 6 8.58 6.19 2.67
N PHE A 7 8.66 4.90 2.95
CA PHE A 7 8.88 4.35 4.27
C PHE A 7 9.73 3.10 4.13
N GLU A 8 10.85 3.07 4.86
CA GLU A 8 11.43 1.81 5.30
C GLU A 8 10.43 1.18 6.26
N VAL A 9 9.44 0.45 5.73
CA VAL A 9 8.52 -0.31 6.56
C VAL A 9 9.33 -1.47 7.12
N SER A 10 10.00 -1.23 8.25
CA SER A 10 11.07 -2.07 8.81
C SER A 10 10.59 -3.44 9.29
N ARG A 11 9.32 -3.79 9.03
CA ARG A 11 8.65 -5.03 9.44
C ARG A 11 7.78 -5.64 8.34
N VAL A 12 7.94 -5.20 7.10
CA VAL A 12 7.16 -5.74 6.00
C VAL A 12 7.79 -7.02 5.49
N SER A 13 7.10 -8.13 5.76
CA SER A 13 7.30 -9.34 4.98
C SER A 13 6.80 -9.07 3.56
N ARG A 14 7.66 -9.31 2.58
CA ARG A 14 7.26 -9.28 1.18
C ARG A 14 6.37 -10.49 0.93
N GLU A 15 5.15 -10.23 0.53
CA GLU A 15 4.20 -11.29 0.19
C GLU A 15 4.42 -11.80 -1.23
N ASN A 16 4.13 -13.08 -1.43
CA ASN A 16 4.07 -13.63 -2.78
C ASN A 16 2.86 -13.05 -3.51
N TRP A 17 3.04 -12.75 -4.79
CA TRP A 17 2.04 -12.08 -5.64
C TRP A 17 0.66 -12.72 -5.58
N GLU A 18 0.59 -14.05 -5.62
CA GLU A 18 -0.67 -14.80 -5.62
C GLU A 18 -1.46 -14.59 -4.34
N ASN A 19 -0.79 -14.57 -3.18
CA ASN A 19 -1.47 -14.33 -1.90
C ASN A 19 -1.91 -12.87 -1.76
N GLY A 20 -1.03 -11.94 -2.15
CA GLY A 20 -1.34 -10.51 -2.11
C GLY A 20 -2.52 -10.13 -3.01
N SER A 21 -2.58 -10.65 -4.24
CA SER A 21 -3.73 -10.42 -5.12
C SER A 21 -5.00 -11.01 -4.51
N ARG A 22 -4.95 -12.25 -4.03
CA ARG A 22 -6.11 -12.90 -3.42
C ARG A 22 -6.68 -12.13 -2.24
N VAL A 23 -5.82 -11.59 -1.38
CA VAL A 23 -6.25 -10.77 -0.25
C VAL A 23 -6.83 -9.43 -0.71
N ALA A 24 -6.23 -8.77 -1.71
CA ALA A 24 -6.75 -7.52 -2.25
C ALA A 24 -8.10 -7.68 -2.99
N ASP A 25 -8.31 -8.84 -3.63
CA ASP A 25 -9.53 -9.20 -4.34
C ASP A 25 -10.57 -9.90 -3.43
N ALA A 26 -10.22 -10.21 -2.17
CA ALA A 26 -11.14 -10.86 -1.24
C ALA A 26 -12.17 -9.87 -0.71
N ASP A 27 -13.45 -10.25 -0.76
CA ASP A 27 -14.58 -9.48 -0.18
C ASP A 27 -14.42 -9.19 1.32
N ALA A 28 -13.66 -10.04 2.03
CA ALA A 28 -13.35 -9.86 3.44
C ALA A 28 -12.35 -8.72 3.70
N SER A 29 -11.60 -8.31 2.67
CA SER A 29 -10.67 -7.18 2.79
C SER A 29 -11.40 -5.87 2.53
N SER A 30 -11.14 -4.86 3.36
CA SER A 30 -11.69 -3.53 3.17
C SER A 30 -10.64 -2.58 2.64
N LEU A 31 -10.89 -1.95 1.49
CA LEU A 31 -10.04 -0.87 0.98
C LEU A 31 -10.15 0.33 1.91
N ARG A 32 -9.02 0.67 2.55
CA ARG A 32 -8.93 1.81 3.45
C ARG A 32 -8.64 3.11 2.70
N GLY A 33 -7.91 3.01 1.60
CA GLY A 33 -7.61 4.16 0.76
C GLY A 33 -6.64 3.82 -0.35
N ARG A 34 -6.57 4.75 -1.30
CA ARG A 34 -5.70 4.68 -2.47
C ARG A 34 -5.02 6.04 -2.63
N TRP A 35 -3.74 6.04 -2.98
CA TRP A 35 -2.96 7.24 -3.23
C TRP A 35 -2.17 7.09 -4.52
N GLY A 36 -2.10 8.16 -5.31
CA GLY A 36 -1.30 8.25 -6.53
C GLY A 36 -0.24 9.32 -6.42
N THR A 37 0.90 9.14 -7.08
CA THR A 37 1.92 10.19 -7.14
C THR A 37 1.52 11.34 -8.06
N VAL A 38 1.92 12.56 -7.72
CA VAL A 38 1.79 13.73 -8.58
C VAL A 38 2.92 13.72 -9.62
N GLY A 39 2.56 13.64 -10.91
CA GLY A 39 3.53 13.70 -12.02
C GLY A 39 4.19 12.37 -12.38
N ALA A 40 3.83 11.27 -11.70
CA ALA A 40 4.21 9.91 -12.08
C ALA A 40 3.03 8.96 -11.85
N SER A 41 3.09 7.77 -12.45
CA SER A 41 1.99 6.78 -12.36
C SER A 41 2.22 5.72 -11.28
N TRP A 42 2.81 6.10 -10.15
CA TRP A 42 2.86 5.22 -8.99
C TRP A 42 1.57 5.31 -8.19
N GLU A 43 1.19 4.18 -7.60
CA GLU A 43 0.01 4.09 -6.78
C GLU A 43 0.23 3.16 -5.58
N VAL A 44 -0.36 3.54 -4.45
CA VAL A 44 -0.43 2.72 -3.24
C VAL A 44 -1.89 2.50 -2.89
N SER A 45 -2.29 1.25 -2.71
CA SER A 45 -3.59 0.88 -2.12
C SER A 45 -3.37 0.22 -0.76
N VAL A 46 -4.19 0.56 0.23
CA VAL A 46 -4.12 0.02 1.59
C VAL A 46 -5.38 -0.82 1.86
N PHE A 47 -5.22 -2.11 2.10
CA PHE A 47 -6.31 -3.04 2.39
C PHE A 47 -6.22 -3.55 3.82
N VAL A 48 -7.30 -3.44 4.58
CA VAL A 48 -7.42 -4.08 5.90
C VAL A 48 -7.82 -5.52 5.65
N ALA A 49 -6.87 -6.45 5.79
CA ALA A 49 -7.08 -7.87 5.57
C ALA A 49 -7.71 -8.54 6.80
N THR A 50 -7.26 -8.16 8.00
CA THR A 50 -7.82 -8.61 9.28
C THR A 50 -7.79 -7.47 10.32
N ARG A 51 -8.18 -7.77 11.56
CA ARG A 51 -8.08 -6.81 12.69
C ARG A 51 -6.65 -6.39 13.01
N GLU A 52 -5.66 -7.18 12.60
CA GLU A 52 -4.25 -6.94 12.91
C GLU A 52 -3.42 -6.71 11.66
N THR A 53 -3.78 -7.39 10.57
CA THR A 53 -3.03 -7.42 9.32
C THR A 53 -3.57 -6.45 8.29
N VAL A 54 -2.65 -5.73 7.66
CA VAL A 54 -2.91 -4.79 6.58
C VAL A 54 -2.01 -5.13 5.40
N LEU A 55 -2.59 -5.15 4.22
CA LEU A 55 -1.89 -5.36 2.98
C LEU A 55 -1.72 -4.02 2.25
N LEU A 56 -0.50 -3.72 1.85
CA LEU A 56 -0.14 -2.61 0.98
C LEU A 56 0.12 -3.15 -0.42
N ARG A 57 -0.59 -2.61 -1.41
CA ARG A 57 -0.34 -2.87 -2.83
C ARG A 57 0.32 -1.65 -3.45
N VAL A 58 1.52 -1.81 -3.99
CA VAL A 58 2.26 -0.75 -4.67
C VAL A 58 2.31 -1.06 -6.16
N ARG A 59 1.65 -0.25 -6.98
CA ARG A 59 1.74 -0.32 -8.44
C ARG A 59 2.77 0.68 -8.94
N THR A 60 3.71 0.18 -9.73
CA THR A 60 4.74 0.98 -10.41
C THR A 60 4.19 1.58 -11.72
N PRO A 61 4.84 2.61 -12.32
CA PRO A 61 4.40 3.22 -13.56
C PRO A 61 4.34 2.26 -14.74
N VAL A 62 5.13 1.19 -14.71
CA VAL A 62 5.14 0.13 -15.72
C VAL A 62 4.10 -0.97 -15.44
N GLY A 63 3.14 -0.71 -14.53
CA GLY A 63 2.04 -1.62 -14.20
C GLY A 63 2.40 -2.77 -13.26
N ARG A 64 3.68 -3.00 -12.93
CA ARG A 64 4.08 -4.05 -11.97
C ARG A 64 3.55 -3.72 -10.58
N GLU A 65 2.94 -4.69 -9.91
CA GLU A 65 2.47 -4.53 -8.54
C GLU A 65 3.40 -5.28 -7.56
N ARG A 66 3.42 -4.82 -6.32
CA ARG A 66 4.13 -5.46 -5.22
C ARG A 66 3.25 -5.42 -3.99
N PHE A 67 3.32 -6.50 -3.22
CA PHE A 67 2.49 -6.71 -2.05
C PHE A 67 3.35 -6.81 -0.80
N TYR A 68 2.83 -6.23 0.27
CA TYR A 68 3.57 -5.97 1.48
C TYR A 68 2.60 -6.06 2.67
N GLU A 69 2.88 -6.92 3.63
CA GLU A 69 2.08 -7.03 4.85
C GLU A 69 2.64 -6.18 5.97
N THR A 70 1.76 -5.53 6.71
CA THR A 70 2.10 -4.74 7.89
C THR A 70 0.99 -4.81 8.93
N THR A 71 1.21 -4.18 10.09
CA THR A 71 0.23 -4.14 11.16
C THR A 71 -0.69 -2.92 11.02
N GLN A 72 -1.90 -3.00 11.61
CA GLN A 72 -2.77 -1.83 11.71
C GLN A 72 -2.11 -0.64 12.40
N ARG A 73 -1.23 -0.88 13.38
CA ARG A 73 -0.49 0.17 14.09
C ARG A 73 0.49 0.88 13.16
N ASP A 74 1.29 0.10 12.44
CA ASP A 74 2.33 0.63 11.55
C ASP A 74 1.72 1.34 10.34
N VAL A 75 0.59 0.85 9.81
CA VAL A 75 -0.06 1.49 8.66
C VAL A 75 -0.63 2.88 8.98
N GLN A 76 -0.95 3.19 10.23
CA GLN A 76 -1.41 4.55 10.58
C GLN A 76 -0.35 5.59 10.25
N GLY A 77 0.92 5.29 10.54
CA GLY A 77 2.03 6.16 10.20
C GLY A 77 2.19 6.31 8.69
N VAL A 78 2.03 5.21 7.94
CA VAL A 78 2.05 5.20 6.48
C VAL A 78 0.97 6.08 5.88
N VAL A 79 -0.28 5.93 6.31
CA VAL A 79 -1.42 6.73 5.83
C VAL A 79 -1.20 8.21 6.15
N THR A 80 -0.80 8.52 7.38
CA THR A 80 -0.52 9.89 7.81
C THR A 80 0.58 10.54 6.96
N ALA A 81 1.64 9.80 6.64
CA ALA A 81 2.72 10.28 5.79
C ALA A 81 2.28 10.49 4.33
N LEU A 82 1.41 9.62 3.79
CA LEU A 82 0.84 9.76 2.45
C LEU A 82 -0.05 10.99 2.36
N ASP A 83 -0.95 11.21 3.34
CA ASP A 83 -1.83 12.38 3.38
C ASP A 83 -1.05 13.70 3.59
N ALA A 84 0.04 13.68 4.34
CA ALA A 84 0.88 14.87 4.55
C ALA A 84 1.84 15.17 3.38
N SER A 85 2.01 14.25 2.43
CA SER A 85 2.99 14.40 1.34
C SER A 85 2.44 15.24 0.20
N SER A 86 3.20 16.24 -0.25
CA SER A 86 2.88 16.98 -1.49
C SER A 86 3.09 16.15 -2.76
N ARG A 87 3.77 15.01 -2.66
CA ARG A 87 4.03 14.10 -3.79
C ARG A 87 2.92 13.08 -3.99
N TRP A 88 2.07 12.85 -3.00
CA TRP A 88 0.98 11.88 -3.07
C TRP A 88 -0.35 12.62 -2.97
N ARG A 89 -1.34 12.10 -3.69
CA ARG A 89 -2.72 12.55 -3.56
C ARG A 89 -3.61 11.34 -3.37
N ARG A 90 -4.56 11.46 -2.46
CA ARG A 90 -5.59 10.45 -2.30
C ARG A 90 -6.42 10.35 -3.58
N LEU A 91 -6.67 9.14 -4.00
CA LEU A 91 -7.52 8.79 -5.14
C LEU A 91 -8.83 8.28 -4.53
N ASP A 92 -9.94 8.96 -4.84
CA ASP A 92 -11.30 8.56 -4.43
C ASP A 92 -11.73 7.26 -5.13
#